data_AF-A0A941V884-F1
#
_entry.id   AF-A0A941V884-F1
#
_cell.length_a   1.000
_cell.length_b   1.000
_cell.length_c   1.000
_cell.angle_alpha   90.00
_cell.angle_beta   90.00
_cell.angle_gamma   90.00
#
_symmetry.space_group_name_H-M   'P 1'
#
loop_
_entity.id
_entity.type
_entity.pdbx_description
1 polymer ?
#
loop_
_entity_poly.entity_id
_entity_poly.type
_entity_poly.pdbx_seq_one_letter_code
_entity_poly.pdbx_strand_id
1 'polypeptide(L)'
;MKLEDRISRSIAQRSGLVVLRSEFSRMGSESQVGRVLARLVSEGRLVRVSKGAFAKARINKFTGQPTPAGTLEDVAAELFRKLNVEIAPSRLADDYNAGRSTQIPMRATVNTGRRRISRKVTVGGRTLSYENNHKRT
;
A
#
# COMPACT_ATOMS: atom_id res chain seq x y z
N MET A 1 -16.59 16.16 18.86
CA MET A 1 -15.29 15.92 18.20
C MET A 1 -15.49 15.91 16.69
N LYS A 2 -14.69 16.65 15.91
CA LYS A 2 -14.88 16.73 14.44
C LYS A 2 -14.52 15.38 13.79
N LEU A 3 -15.04 15.11 12.60
CA LEU A 3 -14.75 13.88 11.85
C LEU A 3 -13.24 13.70 11.61
N GLU A 4 -12.56 14.80 11.31
CA GLU A 4 -11.12 14.86 11.10
C GLU A 4 -10.32 14.40 12.33
N ASP A 5 -10.70 14.86 13.52
CA ASP A 5 -10.07 14.46 14.79
C ASP A 5 -10.27 12.97 15.06
N ARG A 6 -11.48 12.45 14.80
CA ARG A 6 -11.82 11.02 14.95
C ARG A 6 -10.97 10.14 14.04
N ILE A 7 -10.87 10.49 12.76
CA ILE A 7 -10.07 9.75 11.78
C ILE A 7 -8.58 9.85 12.13
N SER A 8 -8.09 11.05 12.45
CA SER A 8 -6.70 11.29 12.86
C SER A 8 -6.31 10.44 14.07
N ARG A 9 -7.13 10.45 15.12
CA ARG A 9 -6.90 9.65 16.33
C ARG A 9 -6.91 8.16 16.03
N SER A 10 -7.86 7.68 15.23
CA SER A 10 -7.93 6.28 14.82
C SER A 10 -6.68 5.85 14.04
N ILE A 11 -6.20 6.67 13.10
CA ILE A 11 -4.98 6.38 12.33
C ILE A 11 -3.76 6.31 13.27
N ALA A 12 -3.63 7.26 14.19
CA ALA A 12 -2.51 7.31 15.14
C ALA A 12 -2.44 6.05 16.02
N GLN A 13 -3.58 5.52 16.45
CA GLN A 13 -3.67 4.34 17.32
C GLN A 13 -3.43 3.00 16.60
N ARG A 14 -3.52 2.95 15.28
CA ARG A 14 -3.25 1.70 14.52
C ARG A 14 -1.75 1.44 14.47
N SER A 15 -1.31 0.20 14.72
CA SER A 15 0.10 -0.18 14.56
C SER A 15 0.53 -0.29 13.08
N GLY A 16 -0.41 -0.61 12.19
CA GLY A 16 -0.15 -0.77 10.76
C GLY A 16 0.27 0.50 10.03
N LEU A 17 0.93 0.31 8.89
CA LEU A 17 1.42 1.34 7.98
C LEU A 17 0.34 1.81 7.02
N VAL A 18 -0.67 0.99 6.71
CA VAL A 18 -1.66 1.25 5.67
C VAL A 18 -3.02 1.51 6.29
N VAL A 19 -3.76 2.46 5.73
CA VAL A 19 -5.18 2.65 6.03
C VAL A 19 -5.99 2.69 4.74
N LEU A 20 -7.12 1.99 4.74
CA LEU A 20 -8.08 2.00 3.64
C LEU A 20 -9.19 2.99 3.95
N ARG A 21 -9.66 3.69 2.92
CA ARG A 21 -10.85 4.55 3.05
C ARG A 21 -12.07 3.77 3.55
N SER A 22 -12.22 2.52 3.11
CA SER A 22 -13.32 1.63 3.50
C SER A 22 -13.33 1.31 5.00
N GLU A 23 -12.19 1.36 5.70
CA GLU A 23 -12.11 1.13 7.15
C GLU A 23 -12.75 2.27 7.97
N PHE A 24 -13.10 3.39 7.34
CA PHE A 24 -13.74 4.55 7.99
C PHE A 24 -15.21 4.72 7.56
N SER A 25 -15.81 3.75 6.87
CA SER A 25 -17.20 3.82 6.37
C SER A 25 -18.23 4.07 7.48
N ARG A 26 -17.97 3.61 8.71
CA ARG A 26 -18.83 3.84 9.87
C ARG A 26 -18.67 5.23 10.51
N MET A 27 -17.73 6.04 10.06
CA MET A 27 -17.46 7.37 10.62
C MET A 27 -18.15 8.50 9.86
N GLY A 28 -18.45 8.30 8.57
CA GLY A 28 -19.10 9.29 7.71
C GLY A 28 -19.24 8.78 6.27
N SER A 29 -19.84 9.60 5.40
CA SER A 29 -20.03 9.25 4.00
C SER A 29 -18.70 9.14 3.25
N GLU A 30 -18.70 8.44 2.12
CA GLU A 30 -17.51 8.26 1.28
C GLU A 30 -16.83 9.59 0.92
N SER A 31 -17.64 10.61 0.61
CA SER A 31 -17.19 11.96 0.26
C SER A 31 -16.59 12.68 1.46
N GLN A 32 -17.21 12.58 2.64
CA GLN A 32 -16.71 13.21 3.87
C GLN A 32 -15.37 12.59 4.29
N VAL A 33 -15.29 11.26 4.33
CA VAL A 33 -14.05 10.53 4.64
C VAL A 33 -12.97 10.85 3.59
N GLY A 34 -13.35 10.87 2.32
CA GLY A 34 -12.44 11.20 1.21
C GLY A 34 -11.81 12.58 1.37
N ARG A 35 -12.59 13.61 1.74
CA ARG A 35 -12.08 14.96 2.00
C ARG A 35 -11.10 15.00 3.16
N VAL A 36 -11.42 14.31 4.27
CA VAL A 36 -10.52 14.24 5.43
C VAL A 36 -9.21 13.56 5.05
N LEU A 37 -9.24 12.41 4.37
CA LEU A 37 -8.02 11.71 3.96
C LEU A 37 -7.20 12.54 2.96
N ALA A 38 -7.84 13.27 2.05
CA ALA A 38 -7.17 14.19 1.13
C ALA A 38 -6.45 15.32 1.88
N ARG A 39 -7.08 15.88 2.92
CA ARG A 39 -6.46 16.89 3.78
C ARG A 39 -5.25 16.34 4.55
N LEU A 40 -5.37 15.13 5.11
CA LEU A 40 -4.23 14.47 5.77
C LEU A 40 -3.06 14.19 4.80
N VAL A 41 -3.35 14.00 3.52
CA VAL A 41 -2.33 13.90 2.47
C VAL A 41 -1.70 15.27 2.19
N SER A 42 -2.49 16.34 2.05
CA SER A 42 -1.95 17.69 1.83
C SER A 42 -1.11 18.19 3.01
N GLU A 43 -1.45 17.77 4.23
CA GLU A 43 -0.67 18.06 5.45
C GLU A 43 0.57 17.17 5.60
N GLY A 44 0.81 16.24 4.67
CA GLY A 44 1.98 15.36 4.73
C GLY A 44 1.92 14.29 5.82
N ARG A 45 0.74 14.04 6.41
CA ARG A 45 0.54 13.01 7.45
C ARG A 45 0.30 11.62 6.85
N LEU A 46 -0.21 11.59 5.62
CA LEU A 46 -0.44 10.38 4.83
C LEU A 46 0.16 10.54 3.43
N VAL A 47 0.47 9.43 2.79
CA VAL A 47 0.83 9.37 1.36
C VAL A 47 -0.14 8.44 0.67
N ARG A 48 -0.72 8.86 -0.46
CA ARG A 48 -1.60 8.00 -1.25
C ARG A 48 -0.77 6.95 -2.00
N VAL A 49 -1.08 5.68 -1.80
CA VAL A 49 -0.31 4.56 -2.41
C VAL A 49 -1.12 3.75 -3.43
N SER A 50 -2.45 3.79 -3.34
CA SER A 50 -3.34 3.19 -4.34
C SER A 50 -4.74 3.83 -4.29
N LYS A 51 -5.67 3.36 -5.13
CA LYS A 51 -7.07 3.78 -5.06
C LYS A 51 -7.66 3.37 -3.70
N GLY A 52 -8.02 4.37 -2.90
CA GLY A 52 -8.62 4.19 -1.57
C GLY A 52 -7.65 3.68 -0.51
N ALA A 53 -6.34 3.68 -0.76
CA ALA A 53 -5.32 3.23 0.18
C ALA A 53 -4.24 4.28 0.39
N PHE A 54 -3.87 4.47 1.66
CA PHE A 54 -2.94 5.48 2.11
C PHE A 54 -1.93 4.84 3.05
N ALA A 55 -0.66 5.19 2.92
CA ALA A 55 0.37 4.85 3.88
C ALA A 55 0.56 5.99 4.87
N LYS A 56 0.89 5.68 6.13
CA LYS A 56 1.39 6.65 7.08
C LYS A 56 2.67 7.30 6.54
N ALA A 57 2.81 8.59 6.76
CA ALA A 57 3.99 9.32 6.36
C ALA A 57 4.99 9.44 7.52
N ARG A 58 6.26 9.52 7.16
CA ARG A 58 7.36 9.99 8.01
C ARG A 58 8.09 11.11 7.27
N ILE A 59 8.73 12.02 7.99
CA ILE A 59 9.57 13.03 7.36
C ILE A 59 10.88 12.37 6.89
N ASN A 60 11.21 12.56 5.62
CA ASN A 60 12.50 12.14 5.10
C ASN A 60 13.58 13.09 5.64
N LYS A 61 14.57 12.54 6.35
CA LYS A 61 15.66 13.31 6.96
C LYS A 61 16.55 14.06 5.95
N PHE A 62 16.60 13.59 4.70
CA PHE A 62 17.45 14.17 3.66
C PHE A 62 16.73 15.23 2.83
N THR A 63 15.44 15.01 2.51
CA THR A 63 14.68 15.92 1.65
C THR A 63 13.75 16.86 2.41
N GLY A 64 13.52 16.62 3.70
CA GLY A 64 12.52 17.34 4.51
C GLY A 64 11.07 17.05 4.10
N GLN A 65 10.85 16.24 3.07
CA GLN A 65 9.52 15.97 2.53
C GLN A 65 8.86 14.73 3.18
N PRO A 66 7.52 14.71 3.31
CA PRO A 66 6.79 13.51 3.69
C PRO A 66 7.05 12.33 2.74
N THR A 67 7.34 11.16 3.30
CA THR A 67 7.54 9.91 2.56
C THR A 67 6.83 8.75 3.26
N PRO A 68 6.43 7.67 2.57
CA PRO A 68 5.84 6.51 3.23
C PRO A 68 6.71 5.97 4.38
N ALA A 69 6.06 5.60 5.47
CA ALA A 69 6.73 5.12 6.69
C ALA A 69 7.35 3.72 6.56
N GLY A 70 7.04 2.98 5.48
CA GLY A 70 7.62 1.67 5.19
C GLY A 70 8.04 1.51 3.73
N THR A 71 8.63 0.36 3.41
CA THR A 71 9.08 0.03 2.06
C THR A 71 7.89 -0.25 1.12
N LEU A 72 8.16 -0.37 -0.19
CA LEU A 72 7.13 -0.79 -1.14
C LEU A 72 6.58 -2.17 -0.75
N GLU A 73 7.46 -3.06 -0.32
CA GLU A 73 7.19 -4.43 0.05
C GLU A 73 6.32 -4.52 1.31
N ASP A 74 6.66 -3.77 2.37
CA ASP A 74 5.86 -3.72 3.61
C ASP A 74 4.45 -3.16 3.36
N VAL A 75 4.37 -2.05 2.63
CA VAL A 75 3.11 -1.37 2.30
C VAL A 75 2.26 -2.24 1.39
N ALA A 76 2.86 -2.90 0.39
CA ALA A 76 2.14 -3.81 -0.49
C ALA A 76 1.60 -5.01 0.29
N ALA A 77 2.43 -5.66 1.11
CA ALA A 77 2.02 -6.83 1.90
C ALA A 77 0.84 -6.50 2.83
N GLU A 78 0.90 -5.38 3.56
CA GLU A 78 -0.20 -4.96 4.43
C GLU A 78 -1.45 -4.57 3.61
N LEU A 79 -1.27 -3.86 2.50
CA LEU A 79 -2.37 -3.47 1.62
C LEU A 79 -3.12 -4.71 1.09
N PHE A 80 -2.42 -5.70 0.54
CA PHE A 80 -3.06 -6.89 -0.02
C PHE A 80 -3.73 -7.75 1.04
N ARG A 81 -3.14 -7.85 2.25
CA ARG A 81 -3.79 -8.46 3.40
C ARG A 81 -5.12 -7.78 3.74
N LYS A 82 -5.14 -6.44 3.81
CA LYS A 82 -6.36 -5.67 4.08
C LYS A 82 -7.41 -5.75 2.97
N LEU A 83 -7.00 -6.02 1.73
CA LEU A 83 -7.90 -6.22 0.60
C LEU A 83 -8.39 -7.67 0.47
N ASN A 84 -7.95 -8.56 1.35
CA ASN A 84 -8.16 -9.99 1.26
C ASN A 84 -7.75 -10.56 -0.12
N VAL A 85 -6.53 -10.20 -0.54
CA VAL A 85 -5.90 -10.68 -1.76
C VAL A 85 -4.62 -11.39 -1.35
N GLU A 86 -4.54 -12.68 -1.65
CA GLU A 86 -3.31 -13.45 -1.49
C GLU A 86 -2.31 -13.06 -2.57
N ILE A 87 -1.06 -12.87 -2.15
CA ILE A 87 0.08 -12.64 -3.02
C ILE A 87 1.17 -13.63 -2.64
N ALA A 88 1.92 -14.07 -3.63
CA ALA A 88 3.12 -14.89 -3.47
C ALA A 88 4.33 -14.14 -4.05
N PRO A 89 5.56 -14.58 -3.76
CA PRO A 89 6.72 -14.07 -4.46
C PRO A 89 6.58 -14.27 -5.97
N SER A 90 7.26 -13.44 -6.76
CA SER A 90 7.34 -13.68 -8.20
C SER A 90 8.23 -14.88 -8.50
N ARG A 91 8.12 -15.45 -9.70
CA ARG A 91 8.97 -16.54 -10.18
C ARG A 91 10.45 -16.23 -10.00
N LEU A 92 10.88 -15.01 -10.33
CA LEU A 92 12.28 -14.59 -10.16
C LEU A 92 12.68 -14.51 -8.68
N ALA A 93 11.79 -14.01 -7.82
CA ALA A 93 12.02 -14.01 -6.38
C ALA A 93 12.08 -15.43 -5.81
N ASP A 94 11.21 -16.34 -6.26
CA ASP A 94 11.23 -17.74 -5.87
C ASP A 94 12.50 -18.46 -6.34
N ASP A 95 12.96 -18.22 -7.56
CA ASP A 95 14.20 -18.80 -8.09
C ASP A 95 15.42 -18.32 -7.31
N TYR A 96 15.46 -17.02 -6.96
CA TYR A 96 16.51 -16.46 -6.10
C TYR A 96 16.47 -17.05 -4.69
N ASN A 97 15.30 -17.03 -4.04
CA ASN A 97 15.14 -17.54 -2.67
C ASN A 97 15.44 -19.03 -2.55
N ALA A 98 15.20 -19.81 -3.61
CA ALA A 98 15.48 -21.24 -3.65
C ALA A 98 16.90 -21.59 -4.13
N GLY A 99 17.76 -20.59 -4.38
CA GLY A 99 19.14 -20.80 -4.85
C GLY A 99 19.26 -21.31 -6.29
N ARG A 100 18.17 -21.31 -7.07
CA ARG A 100 18.18 -21.68 -8.50
C ARG A 100 18.75 -20.58 -9.40
N SER A 101 18.84 -19.36 -8.89
CA SER A 101 19.41 -18.21 -9.56
C SER A 101 20.20 -17.35 -8.58
N THR A 102 21.31 -16.78 -9.03
CA THR A 102 22.07 -15.75 -8.30
C THR A 102 21.62 -14.35 -8.67
N GLN A 103 20.73 -14.20 -9.66
CA GLN A 103 20.24 -12.88 -10.09
C GLN A 103 19.24 -12.32 -9.07
N ILE A 104 19.56 -11.16 -8.53
CA ILE A 104 18.67 -10.41 -7.63
C ILE A 104 17.55 -9.75 -8.46
N PRO A 105 16.26 -10.01 -8.17
CA PRO A 105 15.17 -9.37 -8.88
C PRO A 105 15.14 -7.84 -8.66
N MET A 106 15.39 -7.07 -9.73
CA MET A 106 15.41 -5.60 -9.65
C MET A 106 14.02 -4.98 -9.60
N ARG A 107 13.01 -5.64 -10.20
CA ARG A 107 11.63 -5.16 -10.23
C ARG A 107 10.84 -5.79 -9.08
N ALA A 108 10.16 -4.96 -8.30
CA ALA A 108 9.22 -5.42 -7.29
C ALA A 108 7.98 -6.00 -7.99
N THR A 109 7.97 -7.33 -8.13
CA THR A 109 6.89 -8.09 -8.75
C THR A 109 6.34 -9.09 -7.75
N VAL A 110 5.01 -9.17 -7.66
CA VAL A 110 4.31 -10.21 -6.88
C VAL A 110 3.45 -11.07 -7.78
N ASN A 111 3.35 -12.35 -7.43
CA ASN A 111 2.43 -13.27 -8.08
C ASN A 111 1.05 -13.15 -7.43
N THR A 112 0.02 -12.98 -8.25
CA THR A 112 -1.38 -12.80 -7.84
C THR A 112 -2.23 -14.07 -8.04
N GLY A 113 -1.57 -15.21 -8.26
CA GLY A 113 -2.21 -16.50 -8.47
C GLY A 113 -3.13 -16.49 -9.69
N ARG A 114 -4.39 -16.88 -9.49
CA ARG A 114 -5.43 -16.86 -10.54
C ARG A 114 -6.20 -15.54 -10.60
N ARG A 115 -5.99 -14.62 -9.65
CA ARG A 115 -6.74 -13.37 -9.54
C ARG A 115 -6.03 -12.26 -10.29
N ARG A 116 -6.65 -11.72 -11.34
CA ARG A 116 -6.12 -10.53 -12.02
C ARG A 116 -6.24 -9.30 -11.12
N ILE A 117 -5.12 -8.62 -10.88
CA ILE A 117 -5.07 -7.32 -10.20
C ILE A 117 -4.70 -6.24 -11.23
N SER A 118 -5.58 -5.24 -11.39
CA SER A 118 -5.34 -4.08 -12.27
C SER A 118 -5.02 -2.80 -11.51
N ARG A 119 -5.05 -2.84 -10.17
CA ARG A 119 -4.86 -1.64 -9.35
C ARG A 119 -3.39 -1.22 -9.32
N LYS A 120 -3.12 0.05 -9.57
CA LYS A 120 -1.75 0.59 -9.44
C LYS A 120 -1.40 0.75 -7.95
N VAL A 121 -0.25 0.22 -7.55
CA VAL A 121 0.31 0.40 -6.21
C VAL A 121 1.68 1.05 -6.37
N THR A 122 1.82 2.27 -5.84
CA THR A 122 3.05 3.06 -5.94
C THR A 122 3.43 3.57 -4.57
N VAL A 123 4.68 3.34 -4.16
CA VAL A 123 5.21 3.72 -2.84
C VAL A 123 6.61 4.31 -3.04
N GLY A 124 6.82 5.55 -2.60
CA GLY A 124 8.13 6.20 -2.71
C GLY A 124 8.68 6.26 -4.15
N GLY A 125 7.81 6.44 -5.15
CA GLY A 125 8.17 6.47 -6.57
C GLY A 125 8.33 5.09 -7.23
N ARG A 126 8.45 4.00 -6.46
CA ARG A 126 8.50 2.63 -6.99
C ARG A 126 7.08 2.09 -7.19
N THR A 127 6.85 1.41 -8.30
CA THR A 127 5.54 0.83 -8.64
C THR A 127 5.62 -0.70 -8.61
N LEU A 128 4.65 -1.31 -7.93
CA LEU A 128 4.54 -2.76 -7.86
C LEU A 128 4.04 -3.32 -9.21
N SER A 129 4.71 -4.35 -9.69
CA SER A 129 4.31 -5.12 -10.87
C SER A 129 3.61 -6.41 -10.46
N TYR A 130 2.80 -6.94 -11.37
CA TYR A 130 2.06 -8.18 -11.13
C TYR A 130 2.41 -9.20 -12.19
N GLU A 131 2.58 -10.42 -11.74
CA GLU A 131 2.47 -11.62 -12.57
C GLU A 131 1.32 -12.48 -12.04
N ASN A 132 0.88 -13.43 -12.86
CA ASN A 132 -0.19 -14.35 -12.49
C ASN A 132 0.07 -15.71 -13.15
N ASN A 133 -0.56 -16.73 -12.59
CA ASN A 133 -0.52 -18.10 -13.09
C ASN A 133 -1.60 -18.34 -14.15
N HIS A 134 -2.09 -17.28 -14.80
CA HIS A 134 -3.16 -17.39 -15.78
C HIS A 134 -2.59 -17.98 -17.07
N LYS A 135 -2.73 -19.29 -17.25
CA LYS A 135 -2.61 -19.88 -18.58
C LYS A 135 -3.71 -19.28 -19.45
N ARG A 136 -3.37 -18.59 -20.54
CA ARG A 136 -4.30 -18.41 -21.65
C ARG A 136 -4.35 -19.77 -22.35
N THR A 137 -5.27 -20.64 -21.93
CA THR A 137 -5.80 -21.69 -22.80
C THR A 137 -6.70 -21.05 -23.83
#